data_AF-A0A815SV12-F1
#
_entry.id   AF-A0A815SV12-F1
#
_cell.length_a   1.000
_cell.length_b   1.000
_cell.length_c   1.000
_cell.angle_alpha   90.00
_cell.angle_beta   90.00
_cell.angle_gamma   90.00
#
_symmetry.space_group_name_H-M   'P 1'
#
loop_
_entity.id
_entity.type
_entity.pdbx_description
1 polymer ?
#
loop_
_entity_poly.entity_id
_entity_poly.type
_entity_poly.pdbx_seq_one_letter_code
_entity_poly.pdbx_strand_id
1 'polypeptide(L)'
;MKSIGKKVKATGRFLYSTLNCALPVMNGEVLTLMGLFIGDLHRQIEQPHPQQYGDVSVAEVFTVYRGQNLKKKKDFEELVRSKGELIAFNHFLSTNRKDNVSLLFAP
;
A
#
# COMPACT_ATOMS: atom_id res chain seq x y z
N MET A 1 38.11 15.38 12.93
CA MET A 1 38.34 13.99 12.48
C MET A 1 37.11 13.14 12.79
N LYS A 2 36.60 12.43 11.77
CA LYS A 2 35.54 11.36 11.77
C LYS A 2 34.14 11.79 12.28
N SER A 3 33.18 12.17 11.42
CA SER A 3 32.29 11.34 10.55
C SER A 3 31.75 10.10 11.27
N ILE A 4 30.40 9.97 11.36
CA ILE A 4 29.61 8.75 11.05
C ILE A 4 28.12 9.15 10.99
N GLY A 5 27.47 8.82 9.86
CA GLY A 5 26.07 8.37 9.87
C GLY A 5 24.97 9.39 9.55
N LYS A 6 24.91 9.90 8.30
CA LYS A 6 23.61 10.28 7.72
C LYS A 6 22.72 9.03 7.75
N LYS A 7 21.70 9.01 8.61
CA LYS A 7 20.67 7.96 8.62
C LYS A 7 20.03 7.89 7.23
N VAL A 8 20.33 6.84 6.48
CA VAL A 8 19.62 6.47 5.26
C VAL A 8 18.21 6.01 5.68
N LYS A 9 17.27 6.95 5.77
CA LYS A 9 15.82 6.70 5.92
C LYS A 9 15.09 6.87 4.58
N ALA A 10 15.69 6.37 3.49
CA ALA A 10 15.17 6.57 2.13
C ALA A 10 14.84 5.27 1.37
N THR A 11 15.26 4.10 1.85
CA THR A 11 15.15 2.84 1.11
C THR A 11 13.73 2.26 1.10
N GLY A 12 13.01 2.25 2.24
CA GLY A 12 11.68 1.63 2.31
C GLY A 12 10.59 2.33 1.47
N ARG A 13 10.60 3.67 1.43
CA ARG A 13 9.64 4.46 0.63
C ARG A 13 9.85 4.23 -0.87
N PHE A 14 11.11 4.11 -1.29
CA PHE A 14 11.47 3.80 -2.67
C PHE A 14 11.01 2.38 -3.06
N LEU A 15 11.31 1.38 -2.23
CA LEU A 15 10.90 -0.01 -2.50
C LEU A 15 9.38 -0.16 -2.56
N TYR A 16 8.65 0.42 -1.59
CA TYR A 16 7.18 0.37 -1.61
C TYR A 16 6.60 1.05 -2.85
N SER A 17 7.14 2.21 -3.25
CA SER A 17 6.69 2.91 -4.46
C SER A 17 6.98 2.10 -5.73
N THR A 18 8.17 1.51 -5.85
CA THR A 18 8.54 0.67 -7.00
C THR A 18 7.64 -0.55 -7.10
N LEU A 19 7.37 -1.21 -5.96
CA LEU A 19 6.48 -2.35 -5.88
C LEU A 19 5.06 -2.00 -6.31
N ASN A 20 4.50 -0.92 -5.77
CA ASN A 20 3.14 -0.47 -6.09
C ASN A 20 2.98 0.03 -7.53
N CYS A 21 4.07 0.46 -8.18
CA CYS A 21 4.05 0.76 -9.62
C CYS A 21 4.10 -0.50 -10.48
N ALA A 22 4.79 -1.55 -10.03
CA ALA A 22 4.98 -2.79 -10.78
C ALA A 22 3.79 -3.75 -10.69
N LEU A 23 3.11 -3.80 -9.55
CA LEU A 23 2.00 -4.72 -9.28
C LEU A 23 0.78 -4.54 -10.23
N PRO A 24 0.30 -3.31 -10.53
CA PRO A 24 -0.84 -3.13 -11.44
C PRO A 24 -0.57 -3.62 -12.86
N VAL A 25 0.69 -3.61 -13.30
CA VAL A 25 1.11 -4.07 -14.64
C VAL A 25 1.73 -5.47 -14.62
N MET A 26 1.75 -6.13 -13.45
CA MET A 26 2.32 -7.46 -13.26
C MET A 26 3.72 -7.61 -13.87
N ASN A 27 4.61 -6.64 -13.66
CA ASN A 27 5.97 -6.69 -14.20
C ASN A 27 6.78 -7.80 -13.49
N GLY A 28 6.87 -8.98 -14.11
CA GLY A 28 7.48 -10.18 -13.52
C GLY A 28 8.96 -10.03 -13.15
N GLU A 29 9.74 -9.25 -13.92
CA GLU A 29 11.16 -9.01 -13.62
C GLU A 29 11.31 -8.20 -12.32
N VAL A 30 10.57 -7.09 -12.21
CA VAL A 30 10.57 -6.26 -11.01
C VAL A 30 10.04 -7.06 -9.81
N LEU A 31 8.95 -7.82 -9.99
CA LEU A 31 8.40 -8.64 -8.89
C LEU A 31 9.37 -9.73 -8.42
N THR A 32 10.14 -10.33 -9.33
CA THR A 32 11.18 -11.31 -9.00
C THR A 32 12.30 -10.66 -8.19
N LEU A 33 12.79 -9.49 -8.63
CA LEU A 33 13.83 -8.74 -7.92
C LEU A 33 13.35 -8.25 -6.54
N MET A 34 12.06 -7.96 -6.41
CA MET A 34 11.45 -7.51 -5.16
C MET A 34 10.95 -8.65 -4.27
N GLY A 35 11.13 -9.93 -4.66
CA GLY A 35 10.54 -11.08 -3.98
C GLY A 35 10.85 -11.15 -2.49
N LEU A 36 12.10 -10.89 -2.09
CA LEU A 36 12.50 -10.83 -0.68
C LEU A 36 11.76 -9.72 0.07
N PHE A 37 11.68 -8.52 -0.53
CA PHE A 37 10.99 -7.38 0.07
C PHE A 37 9.47 -7.63 0.18
N ILE A 38 8.86 -8.27 -0.82
CA ILE A 38 7.45 -8.67 -0.77
C ILE A 38 7.21 -9.65 0.38
N GLY A 39 8.07 -10.67 0.51
CA GLY A 39 7.97 -11.65 1.60
C GLY A 39 8.16 -11.02 2.98
N ASP A 40 9.13 -10.11 3.12
CA ASP A 40 9.35 -9.35 4.36
C ASP A 40 8.17 -8.45 4.70
N LEU A 41 7.64 -7.71 3.72
CA LEU A 41 6.50 -6.83 3.91
C LEU A 41 5.25 -7.62 4.31
N HIS A 42 5.00 -8.76 3.65
CA HIS A 42 3.89 -9.63 3.98
C HIS A 42 3.98 -10.14 5.42
N ARG A 43 5.14 -10.66 5.84
CA ARG A 43 5.36 -11.11 7.23
C ARG A 43 5.20 -9.99 8.24
N GLN A 44 5.65 -8.77 7.93
CA GLN A 44 5.50 -7.61 8.80
C GLN A 44 4.06 -7.12 8.94
N ILE A 45 3.16 -7.50 8.02
CA ILE A 45 1.72 -7.24 8.14
C ILE A 45 1.03 -8.38 8.87
N GLU A 46 1.35 -9.63 8.52
CA GLU A 46 0.71 -10.83 9.06
C GLU A 46 1.05 -11.03 10.54
N GLN A 47 2.33 -10.90 10.92
CA GLN A 47 2.78 -11.21 12.28
C GLN A 47 2.14 -10.33 13.35
N PRO A 48 1.96 -8.99 13.17
CA PRO A 48 1.30 -8.12 14.15
C PRO A 48 -0.22 -8.19 14.14
N HIS A 49 -0.83 -8.71 13.06
CA HIS A 49 -2.28 -8.67 12.88
C HIS A 49 -3.05 -9.39 14.00
N PRO A 50 -2.67 -10.62 14.43
CA PRO A 50 -3.34 -11.29 15.55
C PRO A 50 -3.20 -10.56 16.88
N GLN A 51 -2.11 -9.84 17.16
CA GLN A 51 -1.97 -9.10 18.42
C GLN A 51 -2.79 -7.80 18.39
N GLN A 52 -3.00 -7.23 17.20
CA GLN A 52 -3.81 -6.03 17.03
C GLN A 52 -5.32 -6.34 16.95
N TYR A 53 -5.70 -7.54 16.48
CA TYR A 53 -7.09 -7.86 16.15
C TYR A 53 -7.55 -9.28 16.57
N GLY A 54 -6.73 -10.08 17.25
CA GLY A 54 -7.00 -11.50 17.50
C GLY A 54 -7.98 -11.83 18.63
N ASP A 55 -8.21 -10.90 19.57
CA ASP A 55 -9.20 -11.07 20.65
C ASP A 55 -10.58 -10.48 20.31
N VAL A 56 -10.74 -9.90 19.12
CA VAL A 56 -11.94 -9.11 18.82
C VAL A 56 -13.01 -10.00 18.21
N SER A 57 -13.95 -10.43 19.05
CA SER A 57 -15.22 -11.09 18.65
C SER A 57 -16.11 -10.23 17.74
N VAL A 58 -15.74 -8.99 17.44
CA VAL A 58 -16.31 -8.16 16.38
C VAL A 58 -15.20 -7.23 15.91
N ALA A 59 -14.51 -7.55 14.81
CA ALA A 59 -13.68 -6.55 14.14
C ALA A 59 -14.55 -5.29 13.93
N GLU A 60 -14.35 -4.25 14.75
CA GLU A 60 -15.08 -3.00 14.62
C GLU A 60 -14.92 -2.57 13.17
N VAL A 61 -16.01 -2.47 12.43
CA VAL A 61 -15.96 -1.93 11.09
C VAL A 61 -15.54 -0.47 11.23
N PHE A 62 -14.31 -0.16 10.84
CA PHE A 62 -13.78 1.20 10.90
C PHE A 62 -13.55 1.75 9.50
N THR A 63 -13.81 3.04 9.34
CA THR A 63 -13.56 3.75 8.09
C THR A 63 -12.09 4.11 7.97
N VAL A 64 -11.52 3.85 6.79
CA VAL A 64 -10.20 4.33 6.39
C VAL A 64 -10.29 5.01 5.03
N TYR A 65 -9.35 5.92 4.81
CA TYR A 65 -9.24 6.74 3.61
C TYR A 65 -7.97 6.38 2.87
N ARG A 66 -8.04 6.39 1.55
CA ARG A 66 -6.90 6.19 0.66
C ARG A 66 -6.92 7.26 -0.43
N GLY A 67 -5.86 8.05 -0.50
CA GLY A 67 -5.64 8.93 -1.64
C GLY A 67 -5.06 8.12 -2.80
N GLN A 68 -5.61 8.30 -4.00
CA GLN A 68 -5.09 7.72 -5.22
C GLN A 68 -5.28 8.67 -6.40
N ASN A 69 -4.19 8.96 -7.12
CA ASN A 69 -4.25 9.63 -8.40
C ASN A 69 -4.49 8.58 -9.51
N LEU A 70 -5.55 8.77 -10.30
CA LEU A 70 -5.86 7.96 -11.47
C LEU A 70 -5.40 8.70 -12.73
N LYS A 71 -4.28 8.25 -13.30
CA LYS A 71 -3.64 8.92 -14.45
C LYS A 71 -4.47 8.90 -15.73
N LYS A 72 -5.31 7.88 -15.93
CA LYS A 72 -6.13 7.73 -17.13
C LYS A 72 -7.60 7.94 -16.78
N LYS A 73 -8.27 8.81 -17.54
CA LYS A 73 -9.70 9.09 -17.40
C LYS A 73 -10.55 7.81 -17.42
N LYS A 74 -10.22 6.88 -18.31
CA LYS A 74 -10.93 5.60 -18.45
C LYS A 74 -10.94 4.77 -17.15
N ASP A 75 -9.85 4.80 -16.38
CA ASP A 75 -9.73 4.02 -15.14
C ASP A 75 -10.67 4.60 -14.07
N PHE A 76 -10.86 5.93 -14.06
CA PHE A 76 -11.85 6.60 -13.21
C PHE A 76 -13.29 6.33 -13.68
N GLU A 77 -13.55 6.40 -14.98
CA GLU A 77 -14.88 6.12 -15.54
C GLU A 77 -15.31 4.67 -15.26
N GLU A 78 -14.39 3.72 -15.36
CA GLU A 78 -14.62 2.32 -15.00
C GLU A 78 -14.95 2.15 -13.51
N LEU A 79 -14.21 2.84 -12.62
CA LEU A 79 -14.47 2.85 -11.19
C LEU A 79 -15.85 3.43 -10.84
N VAL A 80 -16.27 4.49 -11.53
CA VAL A 80 -17.61 5.08 -11.33
C VAL A 80 -18.70 4.13 -11.80
N ARG A 81 -18.46 3.41 -12.92
CA ARG A 81 -19.41 2.44 -13.48
C ARG A 81 -19.55 1.17 -12.63
N SER A 82 -18.49 0.73 -11.94
CA SER A 82 -18.50 -0.44 -11.06
C SER A 82 -18.98 -0.13 -9.63
N LYS A 83 -19.61 1.03 -9.41
CA LYS A 83 -20.14 1.40 -8.10
C LYS A 83 -21.18 0.38 -7.63
N GLY A 84 -20.95 -0.21 -6.46
CA GLY A 84 -21.78 -1.29 -5.90
C GLY A 84 -21.24 -2.69 -6.17
N GLU A 85 -20.19 -2.81 -6.98
CA GLU A 85 -19.45 -4.06 -7.20
C GLU A 85 -18.22 -4.17 -6.30
N LEU A 86 -17.55 -5.32 -6.35
CA LEU A 86 -16.30 -5.57 -5.63
C LEU A 86 -15.10 -5.04 -6.42
N ILE A 87 -14.13 -4.47 -5.69
CA ILE A 87 -12.86 -4.03 -6.27
C ILE A 87 -11.75 -4.93 -5.75
N ALA A 88 -11.02 -5.57 -6.67
CA ALA A 88 -9.81 -6.31 -6.36
C ALA A 88 -8.56 -5.44 -6.60
N PHE A 89 -7.56 -5.59 -5.73
CA PHE A 89 -6.29 -4.89 -5.84
C PHE A 89 -5.14 -5.89 -5.85
N ASN A 90 -4.25 -5.77 -6.84
CA ASN A 90 -3.02 -6.58 -6.90
C ASN A 90 -1.89 -5.97 -6.06
N HIS A 91 -2.16 -4.93 -5.27
CA HIS A 91 -1.15 -4.20 -4.51
C HIS A 91 -1.54 -4.01 -3.05
N PHE A 92 -0.54 -3.80 -2.21
CA PHE A 92 -0.75 -3.58 -0.78
C PHE A 92 -1.51 -2.28 -0.53
N LEU A 93 -2.61 -2.37 0.22
CA LEU A 93 -3.43 -1.23 0.59
C LEU A 93 -2.75 -0.41 1.70
N SER A 94 -2.29 0.81 1.37
CA SER A 94 -1.92 1.81 2.36
C SER A 94 -3.10 2.76 2.58
N THR A 95 -3.55 2.87 3.82
CA THR A 95 -4.72 3.66 4.21
C THR A 95 -4.46 4.43 5.50
N ASN A 96 -5.26 5.45 5.77
CA ASN A 96 -5.21 6.23 7.01
C ASN A 96 -6.62 6.47 7.56
N ARG A 97 -6.77 6.55 8.89
CA ARG A 97 -8.05 6.93 9.51
C ARG A 97 -8.38 8.43 9.35
N LYS A 98 -7.39 9.25 8.98
CA LYS A 98 -7.56 10.69 8.76
C LYS A 98 -7.56 11.00 7.26
N ASP A 99 -8.67 11.52 6.78
CA ASP A 99 -8.87 11.88 5.37
C ASP A 99 -7.83 12.90 4.88
N ASN A 100 -7.59 13.97 5.64
CA ASN A 100 -6.62 15.02 5.28
C ASN A 100 -5.19 14.48 5.09
N VAL A 101 -4.82 13.39 5.78
CA VAL A 101 -3.52 12.72 5.58
C VAL A 101 -3.54 11.91 4.29
N SER A 102 -4.63 11.20 4.02
CA SER A 102 -4.79 10.40 2.80
C SER A 102 -4.78 11.25 1.53
N LEU A 103 -5.36 12.44 1.56
CA LEU A 103 -5.33 13.39 0.44
C LEU A 103 -3.92 13.79 0.01
N LEU A 104 -2.94 13.79 0.92
CA LEU A 104 -1.53 14.08 0.59
C LEU A 104 -0.89 13.04 -0.35
N PHE A 105 -1.54 11.88 -0.54
CA PHE A 105 -1.08 10.82 -1.42
C PHE A 105 -1.81 10.80 -2.77
N ALA A 106 -2.72 11.75 -3.02
CA ALA A 106 -3.39 11.97 -4.30
C ALA A 106 -3.07 13.38 -4.86
N PRO A 107 -1.78 13.68 -5.15
CA PRO A 107 -1.39 14.96 -5.72
C PRO A 107 -1.91 15.13 -7.16
#